data_AF-A0A6P1NI28-F1
#
_entry.id   AF-A0A6P1NI28-F1
#
_cell.length_a   1.000
_cell.length_b   1.000
_cell.length_c   1.000
_cell.angle_alpha   90.00
_cell.angle_beta   90.00
_cell.angle_gamma   90.00
#
_symmetry.space_group_name_H-M   'P 1'
#
loop_
_entity.id
_entity.type
_entity.pdbx_description
1 polymer ?
#
loop_
_entity_poly.entity_id
_entity_poly.type
_entity_poly.pdbx_seq_one_letter_code
_entity_poly.pdbx_strand_id
1 'polypeptide(L)'
;MPTNLRSLANAVRISVRFLQKFRSGPTGSAGTATPTPARHAPPPRPATSGAYPGDFNGTAAIRYAPQPDGSPDPGEIVWAWVPYEEDHSRGKDRPVLLVGKNGRYLLGVMLTSKDHDQAGNRTGEYVDIGTGSWDRQRRPSEANLGRILQVSPDAIRREGAVLDRKRFDLVAAGIRRRHGWK
;
A
#
# COMPACT_ATOMS: atom_id res chain seq x y z
N MET A 1 -22.88 -12.73 32.86
CA MET A 1 -23.74 -12.49 31.67
C MET A 1 -24.93 -11.69 32.17
N PRO A 2 -25.20 -10.47 31.65
CA PRO A 2 -25.42 -10.25 30.21
C PRO A 2 -24.65 -9.07 29.61
N THR A 3 -24.36 -9.25 28.33
CA THR A 3 -23.88 -8.30 27.32
C THR A 3 -24.93 -7.23 26.99
N ASN A 4 -24.53 -5.96 26.92
CA ASN A 4 -25.30 -4.93 26.24
C ASN A 4 -24.59 -4.55 24.94
N LEU A 5 -25.16 -5.01 23.83
CA LEU A 5 -24.74 -4.71 22.46
C LEU A 5 -25.55 -3.50 21.99
N ARG A 6 -24.91 -2.33 21.89
CA ARG A 6 -25.52 -1.15 21.26
C ARG A 6 -24.84 -0.88 19.92
N SER A 7 -25.59 -1.23 18.89
CA SER A 7 -25.42 -0.81 17.51
C SER A 7 -25.35 0.72 17.42
N LEU A 8 -24.37 1.24 16.68
CA LEU A 8 -24.40 2.61 16.16
C LEU A 8 -24.00 2.58 14.69
N ALA A 9 -25.03 2.52 13.86
CA ALA A 9 -24.99 3.01 12.49
C ALA A 9 -24.76 4.52 12.51
N ASN A 10 -23.99 5.05 11.56
CA ASN A 10 -24.27 6.37 11.00
C ASN A 10 -23.77 6.44 9.56
N ALA A 11 -24.75 6.60 8.67
CA ALA A 11 -24.57 6.97 7.29
C ALA A 11 -24.45 8.50 7.20
N VAL A 12 -23.50 9.00 6.42
CA VAL A 12 -23.50 10.40 6.00
C VAL A 12 -23.49 10.41 4.47
N ARG A 13 -24.65 10.80 3.92
CA ARG A 13 -24.84 11.20 2.53
C ARG A 13 -24.26 12.61 2.39
N ILE A 14 -23.40 12.83 1.40
CA ILE A 14 -23.06 14.19 0.97
C ILE A 14 -23.52 14.35 -0.48
N SER A 15 -24.51 15.21 -0.62
CA SER A 15 -25.13 15.64 -1.87
C SER A 15 -24.20 16.58 -2.63
N VAL A 16 -24.03 16.35 -3.94
CA VAL A 16 -23.40 17.32 -4.84
C VAL A 16 -24.50 17.95 -5.69
N ARG A 17 -24.75 19.24 -5.51
CA ARG A 17 -25.44 20.08 -6.50
C ARG A 17 -24.41 21.05 -7.06
N PHE A 18 -24.13 20.94 -8.35
CA PHE A 18 -23.53 22.03 -9.09
C PHE A 18 -24.39 22.29 -10.32
N LEU A 19 -24.96 23.48 -10.35
CA LEU A 19 -25.83 24.00 -11.40
C LEU A 19 -24.95 24.82 -12.34
N GLN A 20 -24.97 24.54 -13.64
CA GLN A 20 -24.83 25.63 -14.59
C GLN A 20 -25.55 25.33 -15.89
N LYS A 21 -26.47 26.26 -16.19
CA LYS A 21 -27.38 26.33 -17.31
C LYS A 21 -26.86 27.43 -18.21
N PHE A 22 -26.61 27.12 -19.48
CA PHE A 22 -26.70 28.09 -20.57
C PHE A 22 -27.43 27.43 -21.75
N ARG A 23 -28.43 28.14 -22.27
CA ARG A 23 -29.30 27.76 -23.41
C ARG A 23 -29.09 28.75 -24.55
N SER A 24 -29.49 28.30 -25.74
CA SER A 24 -29.77 28.99 -27.03
C SER A 24 -28.66 28.78 -28.09
N GLY A 25 -28.86 28.40 -29.36
CA GLY A 25 -29.99 28.14 -30.29
C GLY A 25 -29.39 27.76 -31.68
N PRO A 26 -30.13 27.69 -32.82
CA PRO A 26 -30.54 26.42 -33.46
C PRO A 26 -30.00 26.08 -34.88
N THR A 27 -30.42 24.89 -35.36
CA THR A 27 -30.59 24.36 -36.75
C THR A 27 -29.40 23.88 -37.60
N GLY A 28 -29.50 22.62 -38.07
CA GLY A 28 -28.72 22.05 -39.18
C GLY A 28 -28.72 20.52 -39.22
N SER A 29 -29.60 19.92 -40.03
CA SER A 29 -29.64 18.48 -40.32
C SER A 29 -28.62 18.11 -41.40
N ALA A 30 -27.78 17.09 -41.16
CA ALA A 30 -27.23 16.17 -42.18
C ALA A 30 -26.44 15.06 -41.48
N GLY A 31 -26.76 13.80 -41.81
CA GLY A 31 -26.15 12.63 -41.18
C GLY A 31 -24.71 12.38 -41.61
N THR A 32 -23.91 11.81 -40.71
CA THR A 32 -22.81 10.90 -41.01
C THR A 32 -22.54 10.06 -39.75
N ALA A 33 -22.22 8.78 -39.95
CA ALA A 33 -22.11 7.73 -38.96
C ALA A 33 -21.33 8.08 -37.68
N THR A 34 -21.86 7.65 -36.54
CA THR A 34 -21.24 7.75 -35.22
C THR A 34 -20.02 6.83 -35.13
N PRO A 35 -18.79 7.32 -34.84
CA PRO A 35 -17.76 6.46 -34.30
C PRO A 35 -18.13 6.16 -32.86
N THR A 36 -18.40 4.88 -32.58
CA THR A 36 -18.63 4.37 -31.21
C THR A 36 -17.46 4.81 -30.32
N PRO A 37 -17.69 5.41 -29.14
CA PRO A 37 -16.60 5.68 -28.22
C PRO A 37 -15.98 4.34 -27.84
N ALA A 38 -14.71 4.17 -28.18
CA ALA A 38 -13.90 3.06 -27.73
C ALA A 38 -14.14 2.89 -26.23
N ARG A 39 -14.78 1.78 -25.88
CA ARG A 39 -15.02 1.34 -24.52
C ARG A 39 -13.67 1.50 -23.81
N HIS A 40 -13.60 2.37 -22.80
CA HIS A 40 -12.40 2.62 -22.01
C HIS A 40 -11.81 1.26 -21.64
N ALA A 41 -10.78 0.84 -22.38
CA ALA A 41 -10.03 -0.33 -22.02
C ALA A 41 -9.43 0.00 -20.65
N PRO A 42 -9.54 -0.88 -19.65
CA PRO A 42 -8.81 -0.69 -18.41
C PRO A 42 -7.34 -0.48 -18.79
N PRO A 43 -6.61 0.41 -18.09
CA PRO A 43 -5.19 0.62 -18.37
C PRO A 43 -4.51 -0.76 -18.42
N PRO A 44 -3.57 -0.99 -19.35
CA PRO A 44 -2.88 -2.26 -19.44
C PRO A 44 -2.39 -2.63 -18.04
N ARG A 45 -2.82 -3.79 -17.55
CA ARG A 45 -2.20 -4.38 -16.35
C ARG A 45 -0.70 -4.36 -16.65
N PRO A 46 0.14 -3.75 -15.81
CA PRO A 46 1.57 -3.80 -16.07
C PRO A 46 1.92 -5.26 -16.30
N ALA A 47 2.51 -5.54 -17.47
CA ALA A 47 3.12 -6.82 -17.75
C ALA A 47 3.91 -7.19 -16.50
N THR A 48 3.67 -8.37 -15.94
CA THR A 48 4.27 -8.86 -14.70
C THR A 48 5.77 -8.56 -14.69
N SER A 49 6.16 -7.47 -14.04
CA SER A 49 7.54 -7.10 -13.76
C SER A 49 8.09 -8.15 -12.79
N GLY A 50 8.49 -9.29 -13.35
CA GLY A 50 8.79 -10.52 -12.62
C GLY A 50 7.53 -11.19 -12.05
N ALA A 51 7.37 -12.49 -12.28
CA ALA A 51 6.47 -13.28 -11.44
C ALA A 51 6.86 -13.07 -9.95
N TYR A 52 5.87 -12.96 -9.06
CA TYR A 52 6.13 -12.80 -7.64
C TYR A 52 7.04 -13.94 -7.14
N PRO A 53 8.26 -13.65 -6.65
CA PRO A 53 9.22 -14.70 -6.30
C PRO A 53 8.87 -15.43 -4.99
N GLY A 54 7.76 -15.04 -4.34
CA GLY A 54 7.41 -15.48 -3.01
C GLY A 54 7.97 -14.57 -1.91
N ASP A 55 7.42 -14.75 -0.71
CA ASP A 55 7.92 -14.12 0.50
C ASP A 55 9.35 -14.62 0.83
N PHE A 56 10.14 -13.74 1.44
CA PHE A 56 11.50 -14.08 1.84
C PHE A 56 11.50 -14.80 3.19
N ASN A 57 12.00 -16.05 3.19
CA ASN A 57 12.07 -16.90 4.38
C ASN A 57 13.49 -17.05 4.97
N GLY A 58 14.46 -16.29 4.44
CA GLY A 58 15.84 -16.32 4.91
C GLY A 58 16.14 -15.26 5.98
N THR A 59 17.43 -15.08 6.25
CA THR A 59 17.95 -13.97 7.07
C THR A 59 18.66 -12.95 6.20
N ALA A 60 18.43 -11.66 6.46
CA ALA A 60 19.11 -10.57 5.77
C ALA A 60 19.60 -9.52 6.76
N ALA A 61 20.47 -8.63 6.27
CA ALA A 61 20.92 -7.47 7.02
C ALA A 61 19.86 -6.36 6.97
N ILE A 62 19.47 -5.82 8.13
CA ILE A 62 18.62 -4.65 8.20
C ILE A 62 19.47 -3.40 8.06
N ARG A 63 19.07 -2.48 7.17
CA ARG A 63 19.79 -1.22 6.94
C ARG A 63 18.83 -0.04 6.96
N TYR A 64 19.26 1.06 7.55
CA TYR A 64 18.61 2.37 7.39
C TYR A 64 19.56 3.26 6.60
N ALA A 65 19.24 3.48 5.33
CA ALA A 65 20.06 4.27 4.42
C ALA A 65 19.19 4.94 3.33
N PRO A 66 18.14 5.70 3.68
CA PRO A 66 17.31 6.40 2.70
C PRO A 66 18.14 7.50 2.01
N GLN A 67 18.01 7.64 0.70
CA GLN A 67 18.74 8.62 -0.09
C GLN A 67 17.80 9.31 -1.09
N PRO A 68 17.86 10.65 -1.23
CA PRO A 68 17.00 11.38 -2.16
C PRO A 68 17.59 11.36 -3.58
N ASP A 69 17.90 10.19 -4.12
CA ASP A 69 18.53 10.00 -5.44
C ASP A 69 17.57 9.46 -6.51
N GLY A 70 16.30 9.22 -6.14
CA GLY A 70 15.30 8.63 -7.02
C GLY A 70 15.39 7.10 -7.14
N SER A 71 16.19 6.46 -6.28
CA SER A 71 16.25 5.02 -6.14
C SER A 71 15.66 4.58 -4.80
N PRO A 72 14.81 3.54 -4.78
CA PRO A 72 14.16 3.10 -3.55
C PRO A 72 15.16 2.41 -2.60
N ASP A 73 15.27 2.93 -1.39
CA ASP A 73 16.24 2.46 -0.40
C ASP A 73 15.65 2.01 0.95
N PRO A 74 16.37 1.15 1.70
CA PRO A 74 15.97 0.78 3.06
C PRO A 74 15.81 2.00 3.98
N GLY A 75 14.66 2.08 4.65
CA GLY A 75 14.22 3.27 5.41
C GLY A 75 13.09 4.03 4.70
N GLU A 76 12.85 3.75 3.43
CA GLU A 76 11.77 4.37 2.66
C GLU A 76 10.51 3.51 2.66
N ILE A 77 9.37 4.20 2.64
CA ILE A 77 8.06 3.63 2.42
C ILE A 77 7.71 3.86 0.96
N VAL A 78 7.61 2.79 0.18
CA VAL A 78 7.28 2.82 -1.24
C VAL A 78 5.90 2.23 -1.49
N TRP A 79 5.30 2.52 -2.63
CA TRP A 79 4.07 1.83 -3.02
C TRP A 79 4.37 0.77 -4.07
N ALA A 80 4.00 -0.46 -3.72
CA ALA A 80 4.17 -1.62 -4.56
C ALA A 80 2.86 -2.42 -4.62
N TRP A 81 2.76 -3.25 -5.65
CA TRP A 81 1.72 -4.26 -5.70
C TRP A 81 2.06 -5.38 -4.71
N VAL A 82 1.16 -5.66 -3.76
CA VAL A 82 1.34 -6.69 -2.74
C VAL A 82 0.34 -7.83 -2.98
N PRO A 83 0.82 -9.06 -3.23
CA PRO A 83 -0.06 -10.22 -3.40
C PRO A 83 -0.81 -10.57 -2.11
N TYR A 84 -2.02 -11.09 -2.28
CA TYR A 84 -2.76 -11.72 -1.19
C TYR A 84 -2.08 -13.04 -0.80
N GLU A 85 -2.30 -13.52 0.42
CA GLU A 85 -1.63 -14.74 0.94
C GLU A 85 -2.26 -16.01 0.36
N GLU A 86 -3.58 -15.97 0.16
CA GLU A 86 -4.37 -17.10 -0.27
C GLU A 86 -4.25 -17.33 -1.79
N ASP A 87 -3.97 -16.27 -2.53
CA ASP A 87 -3.87 -16.29 -3.99
C ASP A 87 -2.91 -15.21 -4.46
N HIS A 88 -1.67 -15.64 -4.75
CA HIS A 88 -0.59 -14.77 -5.22
C HIS A 88 -0.81 -14.23 -6.64
N SER A 89 -1.84 -14.70 -7.38
CA SER A 89 -2.23 -14.10 -8.67
C SER A 89 -3.04 -12.81 -8.47
N ARG A 90 -3.54 -12.59 -7.25
CA ARG A 90 -4.30 -11.42 -6.84
C ARG A 90 -3.51 -10.60 -5.84
N GLY A 91 -3.82 -9.32 -5.79
CA GLY A 91 -3.14 -8.39 -4.91
C GLY A 91 -3.69 -6.99 -5.04
N LYS A 92 -3.08 -6.07 -4.31
CA LYS A 92 -3.43 -4.65 -4.36
C LYS A 92 -2.24 -3.78 -4.04
N ASP A 93 -2.32 -2.53 -4.45
CA ASP A 93 -1.32 -1.54 -4.10
C ASP A 93 -1.35 -1.25 -2.60
N ARG A 94 -0.18 -1.34 -1.97
CA ARG A 94 -0.01 -1.02 -0.56
C ARG A 94 1.28 -0.23 -0.35
N PRO A 95 1.34 0.59 0.70
CA PRO A 95 2.61 1.10 1.17
C PRO A 95 3.41 -0.03 1.82
N VAL A 96 4.71 -0.08 1.53
CA VAL A 96 5.66 -1.09 1.98
C VAL A 96 6.89 -0.36 2.52
N LEU A 97 7.27 -0.63 3.76
CA LEU A 97 8.53 -0.13 4.32
C LEU A 97 9.66 -1.06 3.87
N LEU A 98 10.65 -0.50 3.18
CA LEU A 98 11.87 -1.20 2.79
C LEU A 98 12.83 -1.28 3.99
N VAL A 99 13.39 -2.47 4.23
CA VAL A 99 14.22 -2.75 5.42
C VAL A 99 15.60 -3.32 5.07
N GLY A 100 15.77 -3.84 3.86
CA GLY A 100 17.02 -4.48 3.43
C GLY A 100 16.98 -4.86 1.95
N LYS A 101 17.97 -5.64 1.53
CA LYS A 101 18.12 -6.13 0.15
C LYS A 101 18.52 -7.61 0.17
N ASN A 102 18.08 -8.38 -0.83
CA ASN A 102 18.51 -9.74 -1.10
C ASN A 102 18.72 -9.92 -2.61
N GLY A 103 19.97 -9.96 -3.05
CA GLY A 103 20.32 -9.94 -4.47
C GLY A 103 19.70 -8.73 -5.17
N ARG A 104 18.90 -8.98 -6.21
CA ARG A 104 18.20 -7.93 -6.98
C ARG A 104 16.91 -7.41 -6.33
N TYR A 105 16.46 -8.04 -5.24
CA TYR A 105 15.20 -7.69 -4.59
C TYR A 105 15.42 -6.77 -3.40
N LEU A 106 14.51 -5.82 -3.24
CA LEU A 106 14.33 -5.07 -2.01
C LEU A 106 13.48 -5.91 -1.07
N LEU A 107 13.84 -5.92 0.21
CA LEU A 107 13.05 -6.60 1.25
C LEU A 107 12.21 -5.57 1.98
N GLY A 108 10.94 -5.87 2.20
CA GLY A 108 10.04 -4.94 2.87
C GLY A 108 8.87 -5.59 3.60
N VAL A 109 8.27 -4.80 4.50
CA VAL A 109 7.07 -5.17 5.26
C VAL A 109 5.89 -4.31 4.82
N MET A 110 4.72 -4.92 4.64
CA MET A 110 3.54 -4.15 4.24
C MET A 110 3.00 -3.32 5.40
N LEU A 111 2.44 -2.16 5.06
CA LEU A 111 1.75 -1.30 6.02
C LEU A 111 0.24 -1.48 5.95
N THR A 112 -0.42 -1.26 7.08
CA THR A 112 -1.88 -1.30 7.23
C THR A 112 -2.34 -0.22 8.18
N SER A 113 -3.53 0.33 7.95
CA SER A 113 -4.21 1.28 8.85
C SER A 113 -5.41 0.65 9.57
N LYS A 114 -5.57 -0.66 9.44
CA LYS A 114 -6.44 -1.43 10.33
C LYS A 114 -5.71 -1.58 11.66
N ASP A 115 -6.39 -1.19 12.73
CA ASP A 115 -5.96 -1.38 14.11
C ASP A 115 -6.03 -2.87 14.46
N HIS A 116 -4.92 -3.43 14.94
CA HIS A 116 -4.85 -4.81 15.42
C HIS A 116 -4.64 -4.94 16.94
N ASP A 117 -4.67 -3.85 17.69
CA ASP A 117 -4.50 -3.84 19.15
C ASP A 117 -5.70 -4.49 19.86
N GLN A 118 -6.91 -4.30 19.32
CA GLN A 118 -8.14 -4.83 19.92
C GLN A 118 -8.39 -6.31 19.62
N ALA A 119 -7.70 -6.88 18.62
CA ALA A 119 -7.90 -8.25 18.17
C ALA A 119 -7.05 -9.30 18.92
N GLY A 120 -6.57 -8.97 20.12
CA GLY A 120 -5.79 -9.91 20.95
C GLY A 120 -4.42 -10.25 20.36
N ASN A 121 -3.82 -9.33 19.60
CA ASN A 121 -2.54 -9.49 18.91
C ASN A 121 -1.35 -9.45 19.88
N ARG A 122 -1.27 -10.47 20.74
CA ARG A 122 -0.18 -10.71 21.69
C ARG A 122 1.06 -11.31 21.01
N THR A 123 1.04 -11.51 19.69
CA THR A 123 2.08 -12.24 18.95
C THR A 123 3.24 -11.35 18.48
N GLY A 124 3.15 -10.03 18.69
CA GLY A 124 4.19 -9.07 18.28
C GLY A 124 4.33 -8.99 16.76
N GLU A 125 3.27 -9.31 16.02
CA GLU A 125 3.25 -9.34 14.56
C GLU A 125 3.12 -7.95 13.92
N TYR A 126 2.64 -6.96 14.67
CA TYR A 126 2.41 -5.60 14.17
C TYR A 126 3.19 -4.61 15.04
N VAL A 127 3.72 -3.57 14.39
CA VAL A 127 4.45 -2.48 15.05
C VAL A 127 3.88 -1.15 14.61
N ASP A 128 3.46 -0.34 15.57
CA ASP A 128 3.01 1.02 15.32
C ASP A 128 4.12 1.89 14.72
N ILE A 129 3.78 2.55 13.62
CA ILE A 129 4.63 3.56 12.98
C ILE A 129 3.91 4.92 12.86
N GLY A 130 2.72 5.03 13.45
CA GLY A 130 1.95 6.27 13.51
C GLY A 130 1.49 6.75 12.14
N THR A 131 1.47 8.08 11.95
CA THR A 131 0.99 8.72 10.73
C THR A 131 2.15 9.27 9.91
N GLY A 132 1.93 9.46 8.60
CA GLY A 132 2.87 10.14 7.72
C GLY A 132 2.37 10.29 6.29
N SER A 133 3.18 10.91 5.43
CA SER A 133 2.81 11.29 4.06
C SER A 133 2.57 10.09 3.12
N TRP A 134 2.94 8.89 3.52
CA TRP A 134 2.64 7.66 2.78
C TRP A 134 1.14 7.36 2.70
N ASP A 135 0.35 7.80 3.68
CA ASP A 135 -1.12 7.75 3.64
C ASP A 135 -1.69 9.15 3.44
N ARG A 136 -2.42 9.35 2.34
CA ARG A 136 -3.11 10.61 2.02
C ARG A 136 -4.11 11.03 3.10
N GLN A 137 -4.73 10.06 3.78
CA GLN A 137 -5.66 10.33 4.87
C GLN A 137 -4.95 10.52 6.22
N ARG A 138 -3.62 10.43 6.28
CA ARG A 138 -2.80 10.55 7.50
C ARG A 138 -3.28 9.64 8.62
N ARG A 139 -3.80 8.45 8.29
CA ARG A 139 -4.29 7.51 9.30
C ARG A 139 -3.12 6.88 10.05
N PRO A 140 -3.29 6.56 11.35
CA PRO A 140 -2.36 5.69 12.06
C PRO A 140 -2.14 4.41 11.26
N SER A 141 -0.87 4.00 11.17
CA SER A 141 -0.44 2.85 10.40
C SER A 141 0.45 1.96 11.26
N GLU A 142 0.37 0.67 10.98
CA GLU A 142 1.18 -0.41 11.56
C GLU A 142 1.98 -1.08 10.44
N ALA A 143 3.19 -1.54 10.77
CA ALA A 143 3.98 -2.44 9.94
C ALA A 143 3.65 -3.90 10.30
N ASN A 144 3.22 -4.70 9.31
CA ASN A 144 3.00 -6.13 9.50
C ASN A 144 4.33 -6.88 9.31
N LEU A 145 4.81 -7.48 10.39
CA LEU A 145 6.04 -8.27 10.44
C LEU A 145 5.82 -9.75 10.11
N GLY A 146 4.57 -10.18 9.94
CA GLY A 146 4.22 -11.57 9.63
C GLY A 146 4.85 -12.05 8.34
N ARG A 147 5.07 -11.13 7.39
CA ARG A 147 5.55 -11.41 6.04
C ARG A 147 6.66 -10.47 5.62
N ILE A 148 7.72 -11.03 5.03
CA ILE A 148 8.77 -10.26 4.36
C ILE A 148 8.58 -10.38 2.86
N LEU A 149 8.22 -9.28 2.22
CA LEU A 149 8.02 -9.21 0.79
C LEU A 149 9.35 -9.05 0.06
N GLN A 150 9.47 -9.72 -1.09
CA GLN A 150 10.52 -9.45 -2.08
C GLN A 150 9.96 -8.56 -3.18
N VAL A 151 10.45 -7.32 -3.24
CA VAL A 151 9.98 -6.28 -4.16
C VAL A 151 11.04 -6.05 -5.23
N SER A 152 10.65 -6.17 -6.50
CA SER A 152 11.51 -5.74 -7.61
C SER A 152 11.55 -4.21 -7.62
N PRO A 153 12.73 -3.57 -7.76
CA PRO A 153 12.81 -2.11 -7.93
C PRO A 153 11.90 -1.60 -9.06
N ASP A 154 11.85 -2.32 -10.19
CA ASP A 154 11.00 -1.99 -11.34
C ASP A 154 9.49 -2.14 -11.10
N ALA A 155 9.08 -2.78 -10.01
CA ALA A 155 7.68 -2.96 -9.64
C ALA A 155 7.16 -1.84 -8.70
N ILE A 156 8.03 -0.91 -8.31
CA ILE A 156 7.67 0.22 -7.46
C ILE A 156 6.94 1.26 -8.31
N ARG A 157 5.72 1.62 -7.88
CA ARG A 157 4.79 2.46 -8.65
C ARG A 157 4.91 3.94 -8.36
N ARG A 158 5.34 4.27 -7.15
CA ARG A 158 5.66 5.63 -6.71
C ARG A 158 6.64 5.56 -5.56
N GLU A 159 7.67 6.41 -5.62
CA GLU A 159 8.45 6.78 -4.45
C GLU A 159 7.51 7.38 -3.41
N GLY A 160 7.65 6.92 -2.17
CA GLY A 160 6.80 7.39 -1.09
C GLY A 160 7.59 8.27 -0.13
N ALA A 161 7.64 7.90 1.15
CA ALA A 161 8.11 8.76 2.22
C ALA A 161 9.26 8.10 2.97
N VAL A 162 10.21 8.89 3.47
CA VAL A 162 11.22 8.39 4.42
C VAL A 162 10.57 8.22 5.80
N LEU A 163 10.67 7.03 6.38
CA LEU A 163 10.28 6.80 7.77
C LEU A 163 11.38 7.31 8.69
N ASP A 164 11.03 7.98 9.80
CA ASP A 164 12.07 8.43 10.72
C ASP A 164 12.81 7.25 11.37
N ARG A 165 14.08 7.49 11.71
CA ARG A 165 14.98 6.46 12.22
C ARG A 165 14.44 5.75 13.46
N LYS A 166 13.79 6.47 14.38
CA LYS A 166 13.30 5.88 15.64
C LYS A 166 12.20 4.87 15.36
N ARG A 167 11.23 5.21 14.49
CA ARG A 167 10.16 4.27 14.09
C ARG A 167 10.69 3.11 13.27
N PHE A 168 11.67 3.36 12.39
CA PHE A 168 12.34 2.29 11.67
C PHE A 168 13.02 1.29 12.63
N ASP A 169 13.71 1.77 13.65
CA ASP A 169 14.41 0.91 14.62
C ASP A 169 13.43 0.02 15.42
N LEU A 170 12.19 0.47 15.66
CA LEU A 170 11.12 -0.34 16.26
C LEU A 170 10.75 -1.52 15.36
N VAL A 171 10.53 -1.25 14.07
CA VAL A 171 10.23 -2.29 13.08
C VAL A 171 11.41 -3.25 12.95
N ALA A 172 12.63 -2.71 12.85
CA ALA A 172 13.85 -3.50 12.76
C ALA A 172 14.02 -4.44 13.96
N ALA A 173 13.78 -3.95 15.18
CA ALA A 173 13.81 -4.78 16.38
C ALA A 173 12.74 -5.88 16.34
N GLY A 174 11.55 -5.60 15.84
CA GLY A 174 10.50 -6.59 15.62
C GLY A 174 10.91 -7.69 14.63
N ILE A 175 11.48 -7.30 13.48
CA ILE A 175 11.97 -8.25 12.47
C ILE A 175 13.07 -9.14 13.05
N ARG A 176 14.04 -8.57 13.79
CA ARG A 176 15.10 -9.35 14.44
C ARG A 176 14.54 -10.39 15.40
N ARG A 177 13.58 -10.00 16.26
CA ARG A 177 12.95 -10.93 17.21
C ARG A 177 12.19 -12.05 16.52
N ARG A 178 11.49 -11.76 15.42
CA ARG A 178 10.60 -12.72 14.74
C ARG A 178 11.33 -13.63 13.75
N HIS A 179 12.27 -13.08 12.99
CA HIS A 179 12.89 -13.74 11.84
C HIS A 179 14.38 -14.03 12.01
N GLY A 180 15.01 -13.62 13.12
CA GLY A 180 16.44 -13.89 13.38
C GLY A 180 17.40 -13.11 12.48
N TRP A 181 16.99 -11.96 11.94
CA TRP A 181 17.82 -11.11 11.09
C TRP A 181 18.93 -10.39 11.88
N LYS A 182 19.93 -9.85 11.15
CA LYS A 182 21.08 -9.13 11.72
C LYS A 182 20.96 -7.62 11.48
#